data_AF-A0A0N8SJL8-F1
#
_entry.id   AF-A0A0N8SJL8-F1
#
_cell.length_a   1.000
_cell.length_b   1.000
_cell.length_c   1.000
_cell.angle_alpha   90.00
_cell.angle_beta   90.00
_cell.angle_gamma   90.00
#
_symmetry.space_group_name_H-M   'P 1'
#
loop_
_entity.id
_entity.type
_entity.pdbx_description
1 polymer ?
#
loop_
_entity_poly.entity_id
_entity_poly.type
_entity_poly.pdbx_seq_one_letter_code
_entity_poly.pdbx_strand_id
1 'polypeptide(L)' 'MTKSSGKPVLDEAAVEAVRNWKFIPAKRGDTPIEGFATQTIDFKLPE' A
#
# COMPACT_ATOMS: atom_id res chain seq x y z
N MET A 1 4.68 7.96 -10.19
CA MET A 1 5.27 6.72 -10.74
C MET A 1 5.48 5.76 -9.57
N THR A 2 4.98 4.54 -9.66
CA THR A 2 5.29 3.47 -8.69
C THR A 2 6.66 2.87 -9.02
N LYS A 3 7.45 2.55 -7.98
CA LYS A 3 8.79 1.97 -8.11
C LYS A 3 8.79 0.58 -7.44
N SER A 4 9.20 -0.45 -8.17
CA SER A 4 9.42 -1.81 -7.62
C SER A 4 10.71 -1.83 -6.79
N SER A 5 10.80 -2.80 -5.86
CA SER A 5 12.02 -3.04 -5.09
C SER A 5 13.22 -3.51 -5.94
N GLY A 6 12.96 -4.03 -7.15
CA GLY A 6 13.96 -4.73 -7.96
C GLY A 6 14.28 -6.15 -7.47
N LYS A 7 13.51 -6.67 -6.49
CA LYS A 7 13.65 -8.02 -5.93
C LYS A 7 12.26 -8.69 -5.91
N PRO A 8 12.03 -9.74 -6.73
CA PRO A 8 10.71 -10.36 -6.84
C PRO A 8 10.10 -10.81 -5.51
N VAL A 9 10.91 -11.37 -4.60
CA VAL A 9 10.46 -11.82 -3.28
C VAL A 9 9.94 -10.68 -2.40
N LEU A 10 10.53 -9.48 -2.49
CA LEU A 10 10.07 -8.32 -1.71
C LEU A 10 8.80 -7.71 -2.31
N ASP A 11 8.67 -7.76 -3.64
CA ASP A 11 7.46 -7.30 -4.33
C ASP A 11 6.26 -8.21 -3.99
N GLU A 12 6.46 -9.53 -3.98
CA GLU A 12 5.43 -10.50 -3.57
C GLU A 12 5.02 -10.30 -2.11
N ALA A 13 6.00 -10.22 -1.20
CA ALA A 13 5.75 -9.97 0.22
C ALA A 13 5.00 -8.65 0.46
N ALA A 14 5.30 -7.58 -0.29
CA ALA A 14 4.59 -6.31 -0.19
C ALA A 14 3.11 -6.45 -0.58
N VAL A 15 2.80 -7.20 -1.63
CA VAL A 15 1.42 -7.47 -2.07
C VAL A 15 0.69 -8.32 -1.03
N GLU A 16 1.33 -9.36 -0.52
CA GLU A 16 0.74 -10.23 0.50
C GLU A 16 0.41 -9.48 1.80
N ALA A 17 1.32 -8.60 2.24
CA ALA A 17 1.14 -7.81 3.46
C ALA A 17 -0.12 -6.94 3.43
N VAL A 18 -0.45 -6.37 2.26
CA VAL A 18 -1.59 -5.45 2.10
C VAL A 18 -2.88 -6.12 1.64
N ARG A 19 -2.83 -7.38 1.20
CA ARG A 19 -3.96 -8.10 0.56
C ARG A 19 -5.26 -8.06 1.36
N ASN A 20 -5.16 -8.10 2.68
CA ASN A 20 -6.33 -8.17 3.58
C ASN A 20 -6.60 -6.85 4.33
N TRP A 21 -5.94 -5.76 3.95
CA TRP A 21 -6.18 -4.47 4.57
C TRP A 21 -7.57 -3.94 4.21
N LYS A 22 -8.22 -3.33 5.20
CA LYS A 22 -9.47 -2.59 4.99
C LYS A 22 -9.15 -1.11 4.95
N PHE A 23 -9.25 -0.51 3.78
CA PHE A 23 -9.03 0.91 3.61
C PHE A 23 -10.28 1.70 3.99
N ILE A 24 -10.07 2.81 4.69
CA ILE A 24 -11.11 3.83 4.86
C ILE A 24 -11.26 4.54 3.50
N PRO A 25 -12.48 4.75 2.99
CA PRO A 25 -12.67 5.44 1.72
C PRO A 25 -12.13 6.87 1.79
N ALA A 26 -11.80 7.44 0.64
CA ALA A 26 -11.59 8.87 0.53
C ALA A 26 -12.88 9.61 0.97
N LYS A 27 -12.73 10.79 1.58
CA LYS A 27 -13.86 11.56 2.11
C LYS A 27 -13.83 13.00 1.63
N ARG A 28 -15.01 13.56 1.36
CA ARG A 28 -15.25 15.01 1.23
C ARG A 28 -16.15 15.44 2.39
N GLY A 29 -15.57 16.05 3.42
CA GLY A 29 -16.24 16.20 4.71
C GLY A 29 -16.54 14.81 5.30
N ASP A 30 -17.81 14.54 5.61
CA ASP A 30 -18.25 13.23 6.12
C ASP A 30 -18.69 12.25 5.03
N THR A 31 -18.78 12.70 3.78
CA THR A 31 -19.27 11.88 2.66
C THR A 31 -18.15 11.03 2.05
N PRO A 32 -18.27 9.69 2.00
CA PRO A 32 -17.37 8.82 1.25
C PRO A 32 -17.42 9.12 -0.25
N ILE A 33 -16.27 9.16 -0.90
CA ILE A 33 -16.13 9.39 -2.33
C ILE A 33 -15.14 8.39 -2.94
N GLU A 34 -15.19 8.23 -4.26
CA GLU A 34 -14.16 7.51 -5.00
C GLU A 34 -12.81 8.23 -4.88
N GLY A 35 -11.75 7.46 -4.69
CA GLY A 35 -10.40 7.98 -4.57
C GLY A 35 -9.37 6.87 -4.64
N PHE A 36 -8.17 7.24 -5.07
CA PHE A 36 -7.02 6.35 -5.16
C PHE A 36 -5.95 6.82 -4.18
N ALA A 37 -5.31 5.86 -3.50
CA ALA A 37 -4.16 6.10 -2.65
C ALA A 37 -3.01 5.20 -3.10
N THR A 38 -1.78 5.73 -3.09
CA THR A 38 -0.58 4.92 -3.29
C THR A 38 0.06 4.68 -1.94
N GLN A 39 0.23 3.41 -1.57
CA GLN A 39 0.91 3.03 -0.34
C GLN A 39 2.33 2.53 -0.66
N THR A 40 3.32 3.13 -0.02
CA THR A 40 4.71 2.66 -0.08
C THR A 40 4.97 1.67 1.04
N ILE A 41 5.64 0.57 0.72
CA ILE A 41 6.10 -0.45 1.65
C ILE A 41 7.64 -0.44 1.64
N ASP A 42 8.24 -0.05 2.77
CA ASP A 42 9.69 0.04 2.92
C ASP A 42 10.20 -1.07 3.84
N PHE A 43 10.93 -2.04 3.27
CA PHE A 43 11.58 -3.10 4.04
C PHE A 43 12.89 -2.59 4.66
N LYS A 44 13.07 -2.83 5.96
CA LYS A 44 14.31 -2.55 6.70
C LYS A 44 14.68 -3.77 7.54
N LEU A 45 15.98 -4.03 7.66
CA LEU A 45 16.46 -5.02 8.60
C LEU A 45 16.25 -4.51 10.03
N PRO A 46 15.92 -5.39 10.99
CA PRO A 46 15.97 -5.04 12.41
C PRO A 46 17.36 -4.53 12.79
N GLU A 47 17.43 -3.64 13.78
CA GLU A 47 18.70 -3.25 14.44
C GLU A 47 19.28 -4.41 15.27
#